data_AF-A0A920QY43-F1
#
_entry.id   AF-A0A920QY43-F1
#
_cell.length_a   1.000
_cell.length_b   1.000
_cell.length_c   1.000
_cell.angle_alpha   90.00
_cell.angle_beta   90.00
_cell.angle_gamma   90.00
#
_symmetry.space_group_name_H-M   'P 1'
#
loop_
_entity.id
_entity.type
_entity.pdbx_description
1 polymer ?
#
loop_
_entity_poly.entity_id
_entity_poly.type
_entity_poly.pdbx_seq_one_letter_code
_entity_poly.pdbx_strand_id
1 'polypeptide(L)'
;MPGHVLSHPDHRDVSLQSINDYGHQLLKAIEGLSMEEARWMPTPESNHILWILWHIGRMEDMWGWYLRGGGESAWIEGGWANRLGIDAKRTGAGDSIDQVRNFPDFGNRGSHRILASSQESFNTFYQTDIYSNADYQTP
;
A
#
# COMPACT_ATOMS: atom_id res chain seq x y z
N MET A 1 8.04 -35.35 -1.03
CA MET A 1 9.20 -35.06 -0.17
C MET A 1 8.83 -33.91 0.75
N PRO A 2 8.89 -34.06 2.08
CA PRO A 2 8.61 -32.97 3.01
C PRO A 2 9.88 -32.15 3.30
N GLY A 3 9.72 -30.84 3.51
CA GLY A 3 10.68 -30.01 4.22
C GLY A 3 11.66 -29.21 3.36
N HIS A 4 11.19 -28.14 2.73
CA HIS A 4 12.05 -26.97 2.53
C HIS A 4 11.71 -25.97 3.63
N VAL A 5 12.20 -26.24 4.85
CA VAL A 5 12.27 -25.20 5.88
C VAL A 5 13.42 -24.31 5.42
N LEU A 6 13.12 -23.09 4.97
CA LEU A 6 14.13 -22.06 4.71
C LEU A 6 14.91 -21.88 6.02
N SER A 7 16.16 -22.35 6.04
CA SER A 7 16.86 -22.57 7.31
C SER A 7 17.36 -21.28 7.97
N HIS A 8 17.39 -20.15 7.28
CA HIS A 8 17.73 -18.84 7.85
C HIS A 8 16.99 -17.76 7.06
N PRO A 9 16.07 -16.98 7.69
CA PRO A 9 15.46 -15.83 7.01
C PRO A 9 16.54 -14.82 6.65
N ASP A 10 16.53 -14.33 5.42
CA ASP A 10 17.39 -13.23 5.01
C ASP A 10 16.70 -11.85 5.20
N HIS A 11 17.38 -10.77 4.83
CA HIS A 11 16.86 -9.42 4.97
C HIS A 11 15.57 -9.17 4.15
N ARG A 12 15.37 -9.89 3.05
CA ARG A 12 14.17 -9.80 2.21
C ARG A 12 13.00 -10.46 2.91
N ASP A 13 13.22 -11.65 3.47
CA ASP A 13 12.20 -12.38 4.23
C ASP A 13 11.70 -11.56 5.43
N VAL A 14 12.63 -10.96 6.18
CA VAL A 14 12.29 -10.10 7.34
C VAL A 14 11.54 -8.84 6.91
N SER A 15 11.96 -8.21 5.81
CA SER A 15 11.27 -7.02 5.26
C SER A 15 9.85 -7.36 4.81
N LEU A 16 9.70 -8.49 4.11
CA LEU A 16 8.41 -9.01 3.68
C LEU A 16 7.48 -9.30 4.84
N GLN A 17 7.98 -10.01 5.85
CA GLN A 17 7.21 -10.34 7.04
C GLN A 17 6.74 -9.06 7.74
N SER A 18 7.62 -8.07 7.87
CA SER A 18 7.30 -6.78 8.49
C SER A 18 6.18 -6.03 7.75
N ILE A 19 6.21 -6.02 6.42
CA ILE A 19 5.17 -5.38 5.59
C ILE A 19 3.83 -6.13 5.72
N ASN A 20 3.86 -7.46 5.70
CA ASN A 20 2.65 -8.28 5.86
C ASN A 20 2.05 -8.12 7.26
N ASP A 21 2.87 -8.14 8.31
CA ASP A 21 2.42 -7.95 9.69
C ASP A 21 1.83 -6.56 9.90
N TYR A 22 2.47 -5.54 9.33
CA TYR A 22 1.94 -4.18 9.32
C TYR A 22 0.59 -4.11 8.62
N GLY A 23 0.46 -4.67 7.42
CA GLY A 23 -0.80 -4.69 6.65
C GLY A 23 -1.92 -5.39 7.41
N HIS A 24 -1.65 -6.54 8.03
CA HIS A 24 -2.62 -7.24 8.87
C HIS A 24 -3.04 -6.43 10.10
N GLN A 25 -2.09 -5.80 10.79
CA GLN A 25 -2.38 -4.95 11.95
C GLN A 25 -3.22 -3.73 11.54
N LEU A 26 -2.90 -3.10 10.42
CA LEU A 26 -3.66 -1.97 9.90
C LEU A 26 -5.09 -2.37 9.55
N LEU A 27 -5.28 -3.47 8.82
CA LEU A 27 -6.61 -4.00 8.48
C LEU A 27 -7.44 -4.29 9.72
N LYS A 28 -6.83 -4.91 10.75
CA LYS A 28 -7.49 -5.16 12.03
C LYS A 28 -7.85 -3.86 12.77
N ALA A 29 -6.98 -2.85 12.71
CA ALA A 29 -7.22 -1.57 13.39
C ALA A 29 -8.38 -0.77 12.77
N ILE A 30 -8.68 -0.97 11.49
CA ILE A 30 -9.79 -0.30 10.80
C ILE A 30 -11.02 -1.20 10.61
N GLU A 31 -10.99 -2.41 11.18
CA GLU A 31 -12.10 -3.35 11.09
C GLU A 31 -13.35 -2.76 11.75
N GLY A 32 -14.47 -2.75 11.03
CA GLY A 32 -15.74 -2.21 11.52
C GLY A 32 -15.85 -0.68 11.46
N LEU A 33 -14.82 0.03 11.02
CA LEU A 33 -14.85 1.50 10.88
C LEU A 33 -15.88 1.92 9.82
N SER A 34 -16.84 2.75 10.22
CA SER A 34 -17.79 3.36 9.29
C SER A 34 -17.12 4.44 8.44
N MET A 35 -17.73 4.80 7.31
CA MET A 35 -17.22 5.90 6.48
C MET A 35 -17.32 7.27 7.16
N GLU A 36 -18.29 7.45 8.06
CA GLU A 36 -18.40 8.67 8.87
C GLU A 36 -17.20 8.79 9.82
N GLU A 37 -16.90 7.72 10.56
CA GLU A 37 -15.72 7.68 11.45
C GLU A 37 -14.41 7.80 10.65
N ALA A 38 -14.31 7.17 9.48
CA ALA A 38 -13.13 7.26 8.62
C ALA A 38 -12.90 8.68 8.06
N ARG A 39 -13.96 9.50 7.96
CA ARG A 39 -13.90 10.91 7.53
C ARG A 39 -13.84 11.90 8.67
N TRP A 40 -14.06 11.44 9.90
CA TRP A 40 -14.05 12.31 11.05
C TRP A 40 -12.65 12.93 11.24
N MET A 41 -12.64 14.25 11.47
CA MET A 41 -11.42 15.02 11.70
C MET A 41 -11.40 15.48 13.15
N PRO A 42 -10.41 15.06 13.97
CA PRO A 42 -10.29 15.49 15.37
C PRO A 42 -10.19 17.00 15.55
N THR A 43 -9.51 17.67 14.62
CA THR A 43 -9.44 19.13 14.52
C THR A 43 -9.64 19.55 13.07
N PRO A 44 -9.99 20.81 12.78
CA PRO A 44 -10.12 21.28 11.41
C PRO A 44 -8.86 21.08 10.56
N GLU A 45 -7.68 20.96 11.17
CA GLU A 45 -6.37 20.85 10.50
C GLU A 45 -5.85 19.39 10.46
N SER A 46 -6.60 18.43 10.98
CA SER A 46 -6.18 17.03 11.05
C SER A 46 -6.53 16.26 9.79
N ASN A 47 -5.65 15.37 9.33
CA ASN A 47 -6.02 14.41 8.30
C ASN A 47 -7.00 13.37 8.86
N HIS A 48 -8.07 13.08 8.12
CA HIS A 48 -8.98 11.99 8.47
C HIS A 48 -8.42 10.63 8.01
N ILE A 49 -8.90 9.54 8.62
CA ILE A 49 -8.36 8.19 8.43
C ILE A 49 -8.40 7.75 6.97
N LEU A 50 -9.49 8.03 6.23
CA LEU A 50 -9.61 7.64 4.83
C LEU A 50 -8.49 8.22 3.94
N TRP A 51 -8.10 9.48 4.16
CA TRP A 51 -6.99 10.10 3.41
C TRP A 51 -5.66 9.47 3.82
N ILE A 52 -5.46 9.19 5.11
CA ILE A 52 -4.25 8.56 5.65
C ILE A 52 -4.05 7.18 5.03
N LEU A 53 -5.09 6.34 4.95
CA LEU A 53 -5.02 5.01 4.34
C LEU A 53 -4.62 5.08 2.86
N TRP A 54 -5.17 6.04 2.13
CA TRP A 54 -4.76 6.27 0.73
C TRP A 54 -3.34 6.76 0.61
N HIS A 55 -2.92 7.71 1.46
CA HIS A 55 -1.58 8.25 1.43
C HIS A 55 -0.53 7.18 1.74
N ILE A 56 -0.77 6.33 2.75
CA ILE A 56 0.08 5.17 3.07
C ILE A 56 0.23 4.30 1.82
N GLY A 57 -0.87 3.83 1.24
CA GLY A 57 -0.81 2.94 0.09
C GLY A 57 -0.16 3.57 -1.15
N ARG A 58 -0.35 4.88 -1.33
CA ARG A 58 0.26 5.62 -2.44
C ARG A 58 1.77 5.79 -2.28
N MET A 59 2.24 6.03 -1.06
CA MET A 59 3.67 6.14 -0.74
C MET A 59 4.35 4.78 -0.86
N GLU A 60 3.71 3.74 -0.35
CA GLU A 60 4.13 2.35 -0.45
C GLU A 60 4.31 1.89 -1.90
N ASP A 61 3.32 2.12 -2.75
CA ASP A 61 3.40 1.87 -4.20
C ASP A 61 4.56 2.64 -4.87
N MET A 62 4.75 3.91 -4.52
CA MET A 62 5.83 4.74 -5.04
C MET A 62 7.21 4.18 -4.64
N TRP A 63 7.39 3.82 -3.38
CA TRP A 63 8.65 3.27 -2.88
C TRP A 63 8.94 1.89 -3.45
N GLY A 64 7.92 1.03 -3.55
CA GLY A 64 8.06 -0.27 -4.20
C GLY A 64 8.55 -0.12 -5.64
N TRP A 65 7.88 0.72 -6.43
CA TRP A 65 8.33 1.01 -7.79
C TRP A 65 9.76 1.57 -7.86
N TYR A 66 10.09 2.55 -7.01
CA TYR A 66 11.41 3.18 -7.00
C TYR A 66 12.52 2.18 -6.67
N LEU A 67 12.29 1.31 -5.68
CA LEU A 67 13.26 0.32 -5.22
C LEU A 67 13.52 -0.80 -6.25
N ARG A 68 12.61 -1.06 -7.21
CA ARG A 68 12.84 -2.01 -8.34
C ARG A 68 13.73 -1.46 -9.44
N GLY A 69 14.13 -0.19 -9.34
CA GLY A 69 14.87 0.49 -10.40
C GLY A 69 13.98 1.20 -11.42
N GLY A 70 12.70 1.45 -11.11
CA GLY A 70 11.79 2.22 -11.97
C GLY A 70 10.70 1.38 -12.67
N GLY A 71 10.10 1.92 -13.75
CA GLY A 71 8.93 1.33 -14.46
C GLY A 71 7.65 2.20 -14.39
N GLU A 72 6.47 1.61 -14.48
CA GLU A 72 5.23 2.23 -13.97
C GLU A 72 4.82 1.54 -12.66
N SER A 73 4.19 2.27 -11.74
CA SER A 73 3.77 1.72 -10.45
C SER A 73 2.39 1.07 -10.58
N ALA A 74 1.98 0.20 -9.65
CA ALA A 74 0.67 -0.44 -9.79
C ALA A 74 -0.48 0.58 -9.65
N TRP A 75 -0.23 1.72 -8.99
CA TRP A 75 -1.14 2.88 -9.02
C TRP A 75 -1.52 3.31 -10.45
N ILE A 76 -0.57 3.22 -11.38
CA ILE A 76 -0.73 3.55 -12.80
C ILE A 76 -1.14 2.31 -13.60
N GLU A 77 -0.32 1.26 -13.60
CA GLU A 77 -0.53 0.05 -14.41
C GLU A 77 -1.80 -0.71 -14.01
N GLY A 78 -2.11 -0.77 -12.71
CA GLY A 78 -3.34 -1.36 -12.18
C GLY A 78 -4.59 -0.50 -12.41
N GLY A 79 -4.42 0.72 -12.93
CA GLY A 79 -5.48 1.67 -13.21
C GLY A 79 -6.15 2.25 -11.95
N TRP A 80 -5.49 2.19 -10.80
CA TRP A 80 -6.06 2.62 -9.52
C TRP A 80 -6.35 4.11 -9.47
N ALA A 81 -5.48 4.95 -10.06
CA ALA A 81 -5.72 6.38 -10.23
C ALA A 81 -7.08 6.65 -10.90
N ASN A 82 -7.37 5.94 -12.00
CA ASN A 82 -8.62 6.07 -12.75
C ASN A 82 -9.83 5.52 -11.98
N ARG A 83 -9.69 4.36 -11.34
CA ARG A 83 -10.78 3.73 -10.55
C ARG A 83 -11.22 4.61 -9.39
N LEU A 84 -10.28 5.36 -8.82
CA LEU A 84 -10.50 6.27 -7.70
C LEU A 84 -10.65 7.73 -8.16
N GLY A 85 -10.60 8.03 -9.46
CA GLY A 85 -10.73 9.42 -9.96
C GLY A 85 -9.76 10.41 -9.31
N ILE A 86 -8.57 9.95 -8.88
CA ILE A 86 -7.53 10.79 -8.29
C ILE A 86 -6.46 11.01 -9.36
N ASP A 87 -5.95 12.24 -9.43
CA ASP A 87 -4.82 12.56 -10.31
C ASP A 87 -3.66 11.58 -10.07
N ALA A 88 -3.20 10.95 -11.14
CA ALA A 88 -2.14 9.96 -11.14
C ALA A 88 -0.85 10.41 -10.42
N LYS A 89 -0.55 11.72 -10.47
CA LYS A 89 0.62 12.34 -9.86
C LYS A 89 0.41 12.74 -8.40
N ARG A 90 -0.83 12.82 -7.91
CA ARG A 90 -1.11 13.19 -6.53
C ARG A 90 -0.62 12.08 -5.59
N THR A 91 0.27 12.43 -4.68
CA THR A 91 0.80 11.51 -3.67
C THR A 91 0.23 11.76 -2.28
N GLY A 92 -0.39 12.93 -2.07
CA GLY A 92 -0.79 13.43 -0.76
C GLY A 92 0.29 14.28 -0.07
N ALA A 93 1.55 14.17 -0.52
CA ALA A 93 2.60 15.06 -0.03
C ALA A 93 2.30 16.51 -0.46
N GLY A 94 2.13 17.40 0.52
CA GLY A 94 1.81 18.80 0.28
C GLY A 94 0.33 19.09 -0.01
N ASP A 95 -0.56 18.11 0.16
CA ASP A 95 -2.00 18.37 0.10
C ASP A 95 -2.40 19.42 1.15
N SER A 96 -3.19 20.40 0.74
CA SER A 96 -3.82 21.35 1.65
C SER A 96 -4.94 20.69 2.45
N ILE A 97 -5.31 21.30 3.57
CA ILE A 97 -6.42 20.79 4.38
C ILE A 97 -7.75 20.75 3.62
N ASP A 98 -7.96 21.65 2.65
CA ASP A 98 -9.15 21.63 1.81
C ASP A 98 -9.12 20.45 0.82
N GLN A 99 -7.95 20.07 0.32
CA GLN A 99 -7.80 18.89 -0.52
C GLN A 99 -8.01 17.59 0.27
N VAL A 100 -7.70 17.59 1.56
CA VAL A 100 -7.99 16.49 2.48
C VAL A 100 -9.50 16.42 2.77
N ARG A 101 -10.13 17.55 3.15
CA ARG A 101 -11.58 17.61 3.42
C ARG A 101 -12.43 17.19 2.22
N ASN A 102 -12.02 17.59 1.02
CA ASN A 102 -12.70 17.27 -0.23
C ASN A 102 -12.16 15.99 -0.89
N PHE A 103 -11.50 15.11 -0.13
CA PHE A 103 -10.99 13.86 -0.66
C PHE A 103 -12.15 12.99 -1.17
N PRO A 104 -12.04 12.37 -2.37
CA PRO A 104 -13.20 11.78 -3.03
C PRO A 104 -13.82 10.62 -2.23
N ASP A 105 -15.12 10.39 -2.48
CA ASP A 105 -15.84 9.27 -1.89
C ASP A 105 -15.87 8.03 -2.77
N PHE A 106 -15.39 6.92 -2.21
CA PHE A 106 -15.34 5.61 -2.84
C PHE A 106 -16.33 4.62 -2.21
N GLY A 107 -17.13 5.07 -1.21
CA GLY A 107 -18.05 4.26 -0.42
C GLY A 107 -17.37 3.19 0.45
N ASN A 108 -18.15 2.36 1.15
CA ASN A 108 -17.64 1.31 2.05
C ASN A 108 -16.73 0.26 1.38
N ARG A 109 -16.73 0.19 0.04
CA ARG A 109 -15.81 -0.67 -0.74
C ARG A 109 -14.47 0.00 -1.05
N GLY A 110 -14.30 1.29 -0.78
CA GLY A 110 -13.11 2.07 -1.12
C GLY A 110 -11.91 1.83 -0.21
N SER A 111 -12.13 1.74 1.11
CA SER A 111 -11.07 1.56 2.12
C SER A 111 -10.29 0.25 1.92
N HIS A 112 -11.01 -0.87 1.74
CA HIS A 112 -10.43 -2.18 1.43
C HIS A 112 -9.65 -2.18 0.10
N ARG A 113 -10.09 -1.39 -0.88
CA ARG A 113 -9.52 -1.34 -2.23
C ARG A 113 -8.27 -0.49 -2.33
N ILE A 114 -8.21 0.59 -1.56
CA ILE A 114 -7.02 1.43 -1.41
C ILE A 114 -5.87 0.62 -0.80
N LEU A 115 -6.14 -0.14 0.27
CA LEU A 115 -5.14 -1.02 0.87
C LEU A 115 -4.76 -2.20 -0.04
N ALA A 116 -5.73 -2.74 -0.80
CA ALA A 116 -5.45 -3.76 -1.80
C ALA A 116 -4.47 -3.28 -2.87
N SER A 117 -4.57 -2.02 -3.33
CA SER A 117 -3.61 -1.47 -4.30
C SER A 117 -2.17 -1.44 -3.78
N SER A 118 -1.98 -1.10 -2.50
CA SER A 118 -0.66 -1.10 -1.87
C SER A 118 -0.09 -2.51 -1.72
N GLN A 119 -0.94 -3.43 -1.23
CA GLN A 119 -0.54 -4.83 -1.04
C GLN A 119 -0.26 -5.52 -2.39
N GLU A 120 -0.99 -5.18 -3.46
CA GLU A 120 -0.71 -5.66 -4.82
C GLU A 120 0.65 -5.15 -5.32
N SER A 121 0.98 -3.86 -5.14
CA SER A 121 2.28 -3.30 -5.52
C SER A 121 3.45 -3.96 -4.80
N PHE A 122 3.29 -4.26 -3.51
CA PHE A 122 4.32 -4.93 -2.71
C PHE A 122 4.40 -6.43 -2.96
N ASN A 123 3.28 -7.13 -3.10
CA ASN A 123 3.31 -8.54 -3.47
C ASN A 123 3.96 -8.71 -4.84
N THR A 124 3.66 -7.83 -5.79
CA THR A 124 4.34 -7.79 -7.10
C THR A 124 5.81 -7.44 -6.96
N PHE A 125 6.21 -6.53 -6.05
CA PHE A 125 7.62 -6.24 -5.78
C PHE A 125 8.38 -7.49 -5.33
N TYR A 126 7.90 -8.12 -4.26
CA TYR A 126 8.66 -9.15 -3.58
C TYR A 126 8.48 -10.54 -4.18
N GLN A 127 7.33 -10.89 -4.77
CA GLN A 127 7.20 -12.17 -5.48
C GLN A 127 8.02 -12.21 -6.76
N THR A 128 8.15 -11.08 -7.46
CA THR A 128 8.99 -11.01 -8.66
C THR A 128 10.47 -11.09 -8.28
N ASP A 129 10.94 -10.38 -7.24
CA ASP A 129 12.38 -10.37 -6.91
C ASP A 129 12.88 -11.55 -6.07
N ILE A 130 12.03 -12.20 -5.26
CA ILE A 130 12.41 -13.34 -4.41
C ILE A 130 12.32 -14.67 -5.16
N TYR A 131 11.40 -14.80 -6.12
CA TYR A 131 11.22 -16.06 -6.87
C TYR A 131 11.71 -16.02 -8.32
N SER A 132 12.03 -14.87 -8.92
CA SER A 132 12.66 -14.83 -10.25
C SER A 132 14.19 -14.86 -10.21
N ASN A 133 14.82 -14.44 -9.10
CA ASN A 133 16.26 -14.57 -8.91
C ASN A 133 16.62 -15.91 -8.25
N ALA A 134 16.21 -17.01 -8.88
CA ALA A 134 16.70 -18.36 -8.57
C ALA A 134 18.15 -18.60 -9.07
N ASP A 135 18.91 -17.52 -9.34
CA ASP A 135 20.31 -17.55 -9.75
C ASP A 135 21.25 -17.28 -8.56
N TYR A 136 21.00 -17.94 -7.44
CA TYR A 136 22.07 -18.20 -6.47
C TYR A 136 22.61 -19.61 -6.70
N GLN A 137 23.36 -19.78 -7.78
CA GLN A 137 24.35 -20.86 -7.85
C GLN A 137 25.47 -20.50 -6.88
N THR A 138 25.48 -21.13 -5.70
CA THR A 138 26.62 -21.09 -4.78
C THR A 138 27.85 -21.71 -5.46
N PRO A 139 29.08 -21.18 -5.23
CA PRO A 139 30.30 -21.89 -5.58
C PRO A 139 30.45 -23.20 -4.79
#